data_AF-A0A2V8R455-F1
#
_entry.id   AF-A0A2V8R455-F1
#
_cell.length_a   1.000
_cell.length_b   1.000
_cell.length_c   1.000
_cell.angle_alpha   90.00
_cell.angle_beta   90.00
_cell.angle_gamma   90.00
#
_symmetry.space_group_name_H-M   'P 1'
#
loop_
_entity.id
_entity.type
_entity.pdbx_description
1 polymer ?
#
loop_
_entity_poly.entity_id
_entity_poly.type
_entity_poly.pdbx_seq_one_letter_code
_entity_poly.pdbx_strand_id
1 'polypeptide(L)' 'MIEALGDGDPSVRVFAAQALAKLGAAEALPSLRALLNDHEKSRLGNPITVAEAAATAIAKLEGKP' A
#
# COMPACT_ATOMS: atom_id res chain seq x y z
N MET A 1 11.43 -1.77 -2.28
CA MET A 1 10.13 -1.18 -1.86
C MET A 1 8.95 -2.10 -2.18
N ILE A 2 8.85 -2.66 -3.39
CA ILE A 2 7.81 -3.66 -3.71
C ILE A 2 7.89 -4.87 -2.79
N GLU A 3 9.10 -5.34 -2.46
CA GLU A 3 9.31 -6.44 -1.50
C GLU A 3 8.75 -6.15 -0.10
N ALA A 4 8.76 -4.88 0.32
CA ALA A 4 8.24 -4.46 1.63
C ALA A 4 6.70 -4.51 1.71
N LEU A 5 6.01 -4.74 0.59
CA LEU A 5 4.59 -5.06 0.57
C LEU A 5 4.30 -6.47 1.13
N GLY A 6 5.30 -7.34 1.23
CA GLY A 6 5.18 -8.66 1.85
C GLY A 6 5.71 -8.75 3.28
N ASP A 7 6.05 -7.61 3.90
CA ASP A 7 6.63 -7.59 5.24
C ASP A 7 5.63 -8.10 6.30
N GLY A 8 6.13 -8.75 7.35
CA GLY A 8 5.29 -9.27 8.43
C GLY A 8 4.66 -8.19 9.31
N ASP A 9 5.21 -6.97 9.33
CA ASP A 9 4.60 -5.84 10.04
C ASP A 9 3.62 -5.08 9.12
N PRO A 10 2.33 -5.01 9.46
CA PRO A 10 1.33 -4.28 8.67
C PRO A 10 1.65 -2.78 8.53
N SER A 11 2.40 -2.21 9.48
CA SER A 11 2.86 -0.81 9.40
C SER A 11 3.86 -0.63 8.28
N VAL A 12 4.79 -1.58 8.09
CA VAL A 12 5.77 -1.56 6.99
C VAL A 12 5.05 -1.68 5.65
N ARG A 13 4.07 -2.59 5.53
CA ARG A 13 3.27 -2.73 4.31
C ARG A 13 2.49 -1.45 3.96
N VAL A 14 1.87 -0.80 4.95
CA VAL A 14 1.20 0.50 4.76
C VAL A 14 2.19 1.57 4.27
N PHE A 15 3.36 1.68 4.88
CA PHE A 15 4.38 2.65 4.45
C PHE A 15 4.88 2.36 3.04
N ALA A 16 5.09 1.08 2.70
CA ALA A 16 5.50 0.67 1.36
C ALA A 16 4.45 1.07 0.31
N ALA A 17 3.17 0.80 0.56
CA ALA A 17 2.07 1.17 -0.33
C ALA A 17 2.02 2.70 -0.57
N GLN A 18 2.12 3.49 0.51
CA GLN A 18 2.13 4.95 0.41
C GLN A 18 3.37 5.49 -0.31
N ALA A 19 4.53 4.91 -0.08
CA ALA A 19 5.78 5.33 -0.71
C ALA A 19 5.75 5.06 -2.22
N LEU A 20 5.26 3.89 -2.65
CA LEU A 20 5.11 3.54 -4.07
C LEU A 20 4.16 4.50 -4.79
N ALA A 21 3.04 4.86 -4.15
CA ALA A 21 2.11 5.87 -4.69
C ALA A 21 2.74 7.27 -4.80
N LYS A 22 3.58 7.67 -3.84
CA LYS A 22 4.32 8.95 -3.90
C LYS A 22 5.39 8.95 -4.99
N LEU A 23 6.05 7.81 -5.22
CA LEU A 23 7.06 7.65 -6.27
C LEU A 23 6.46 7.51 -7.67
N GLY A 24 5.16 7.22 -7.78
CA GLY A 24 4.52 6.99 -9.07
C GLY A 24 4.90 5.65 -9.70
N ALA A 25 5.24 4.66 -8.87
CA ALA A 25 5.68 3.33 -9.31
C ALA A 25 4.49 2.50 -9.83
N ALA A 26 4.08 2.74 -11.07
CA ALA A 26 2.96 2.05 -11.71
C ALA A 26 3.21 0.54 -11.85
N GLU A 27 4.46 0.10 -11.93
CA GLU A 27 4.85 -1.31 -11.94
C GLU A 27 4.46 -2.05 -10.65
N ALA A 28 4.20 -1.32 -9.56
CA ALA A 28 3.75 -1.91 -8.30
C ALA A 28 2.24 -2.22 -8.26
N LEU A 29 1.45 -1.79 -9.26
CA LEU A 29 0.00 -2.00 -9.28
C LEU A 29 -0.45 -3.45 -9.03
N PRO A 30 0.17 -4.49 -9.65
CA PRO A 30 -0.20 -5.88 -9.36
C PRO A 30 0.02 -6.25 -7.88
N SER A 31 1.12 -5.79 -7.29
CA SER A 31 1.46 -6.08 -5.90
C SER A 31 0.54 -5.32 -4.93
N LEU A 32 0.19 -4.08 -5.24
CA LEU A 32 -0.78 -3.30 -4.46
C LEU A 32 -2.17 -3.93 -4.52
N ARG A 33 -2.59 -4.46 -5.69
CA ARG A 33 -3.88 -5.15 -5.84
C ARG A 33 -3.98 -6.41 -4.99
N ALA A 34 -2.86 -7.12 -4.79
CA ALA A 34 -2.83 -8.30 -3.92
C ALA A 34 -3.14 -7.96 -2.44
N LEU A 35 -2.83 -6.73 -2.01
CA LEU A 35 -3.07 -6.25 -0.65
C LEU A 35 -4.51 -5.81 -0.36
N LEU A 36 -5.41 -5.81 -1.35
CA LEU A 36 -6.80 -5.41 -1.15
C LEU A 36 -7.58 -6.33 -0.20
N ASN A 37 -7.07 -7.53 0.09
CA ASN A 37 -7.63 -8.46 1.06
C ASN A 37 -6.90 -8.46 2.41
N ASP A 38 -5.90 -7.58 2.57
CA ASP A 38 -5.10 -7.49 3.79
C ASP A 38 -5.75 -6.52 4.78
N HIS A 39 -6.48 -7.09 5.74
CA HIS A 39 -7.24 -6.32 6.74
C HIS A 39 -6.44 -6.04 8.02
N GLU A 40 -5.14 -6.36 8.06
CA GLU A 40 -4.32 -6.02 9.20
C GLU A 40 -4.18 -4.51 9.32
N LYS A 41 -4.22 -4.02 10.57
CA LYS A 41 -4.12 -2.59 10.87
C LYS A 41 -2.68 -2.23 11.20
N SER A 42 -2.22 -1.12 10.65
CA SER A 42 -0.96 -0.49 11.06
C SER A 42 -0.99 -0.16 12.56
N ARG A 43 0.17 -0.23 13.23
CA ARG A 43 0.31 0.06 14.67
C ARG A 43 0.58 1.54 14.95
N LEU A 44 0.15 2.41 14.05
CA LEU A 44 0.38 3.86 14.10
C LEU A 44 -0.72 4.57 14.89
N GLY A 45 -0.52 5.85 15.21
CA GLY A 45 -1.46 6.64 16.02
C GLY A 45 -2.89 6.73 15.45
N ASN A 46 -3.05 6.65 14.13
CA ASN A 46 -4.35 6.46 13.48
C ASN A 46 -4.31 5.20 12.60
N PRO A 47 -4.75 4.04 13.11
CA PRO A 47 -4.59 2.76 12.44
C PRO A 47 -5.53 2.66 11.23
N ILE A 48 -4.93 2.63 10.04
CA ILE A 48 -5.61 2.19 8.80
C ILE A 48 -5.22 0.75 8.48
N THR A 49 -6.08 0.07 7.72
CA THR A 49 -5.77 -1.26 7.18
C THR A 49 -4.78 -1.17 6.01
N VAL A 50 -4.05 -2.26 5.78
CA VAL A 50 -3.19 -2.38 4.60
C VAL A 50 -4.02 -2.27 3.31
N ALA A 51 -5.21 -2.87 3.28
CA ALA A 51 -6.16 -2.76 2.16
C ALA A 51 -6.57 -1.31 1.86
N GLU A 52 -6.88 -0.49 2.88
CA GLU A 52 -7.21 0.93 2.68
C GLU A 52 -6.02 1.72 2.11
N ALA A 53 -4.81 1.45 2.61
CA ALA A 53 -3.59 2.06 2.09
C ALA A 53 -3.34 1.66 0.63
N ALA A 54 -3.53 0.38 0.30
CA ALA A 54 -3.37 -0.16 -1.04
C ALA A 54 -4.41 0.41 -2.01
N ALA A 55 -5.69 0.48 -1.62
CA ALA A 55 -6.75 1.07 -2.44
C ALA A 55 -6.46 2.55 -2.76
N THR A 56 -6.01 3.31 -1.76
CA THR A 56 -5.61 4.72 -1.95
C THR A 56 -4.41 4.84 -2.89
N ALA A 57 -3.42 3.96 -2.74
CA ALA A 57 -2.23 3.94 -3.58
C ALA A 57 -2.58 3.63 -5.05
N ILE A 58 -3.43 2.63 -5.28
CA ILE A 58 -3.93 2.25 -6.61
C ILE A 58 -4.67 3.42 -7.25
N ALA A 59 -5.64 4.01 -6.55
CA ALA A 59 -6.40 5.15 -7.06
C ALA A 59 -5.49 6.33 -7.45
N LYS A 60 -4.40 6.57 -6.71
CA LYS A 60 -3.43 7.63 -7.03
C LYS A 60 -2.55 7.31 -8.25
N LEU A 61 -2.20 6.05 -8.44
CA LEU A 61 -1.39 5.60 -9.57
C LEU A 61 -2.20 5.50 -10.86
N GLU A 62 -3.48 5.11 -10.76
CA GLU A 62 -4.42 5.01 -11.89
C GLU A 62 -5.07 6.36 -12.23
N GLY A 63 -5.36 7.20 -11.23
CA GLY A 63 -5.97 8.52 -11.37
C GLY A 63 -4.98 9.62 -11.75
N LYS A 64 -3.78 9.27 -12.19
CA LYS A 64 -2.81 10.22 -12.72
C LYS A 64 -3.26 10.63 -14.14
N PRO A 65 -3.41 11.92 -14.47
CA PRO A 65 -3.39 12.35 -15.87
C PRO A 65 -2.00 12.12 -16.49
#